data_AF-A0A0C2FNZ0-F1
#
_entry.id   AF-A0A0C2FNZ0-F1
#
_cell.length_a   1.000
_cell.length_b   1.000
_cell.length_c   1.000
_cell.angle_alpha   90.00
_cell.angle_beta   90.00
_cell.angle_gamma   90.00
#
_symmetry.space_group_name_H-M   'P 1'
#
loop_
_entity.id
_entity.type
_entity.pdbx_description
1 polymer ?
#
loop_
_entity_poly.entity_id
_entity_poly.type
_entity_poly.pdbx_seq_one_letter_code
_entity_poly.pdbx_strand_id
1 'polypeptide(L)'
;MKFMKLNITAIDIDPVMKRIAERWFEFEESPLSRIIVEDGIVYAQGAAKKGETYDAILLDLSDNKPAELIAPIKEFLTDEVVSTLASIIKESGVLIATVITQHDSSKEGRKEVEK
;
A
#
# COMPACT_ATOMS: atom_id res chain seq x y z
N MET A 1 -0.08 -23.42 20.32
CA MET A 1 0.17 -22.59 19.12
C MET A 1 1.23 -21.56 19.46
N LYS A 2 2.28 -21.44 18.64
CA LYS A 2 3.28 -20.37 18.79
C LYS A 2 2.71 -19.13 18.09
N PHE A 3 2.31 -18.11 18.84
CA PHE A 3 1.91 -16.84 18.26
C PHE A 3 3.14 -16.17 17.64
N MET A 4 3.07 -15.84 16.35
CA MET A 4 4.11 -15.06 15.70
C MET A 4 4.05 -13.63 16.25
N LYS A 5 5.19 -13.11 16.73
CA LYS A 5 5.31 -11.70 17.10
C LYS A 5 5.56 -10.90 15.83
N LEU A 6 4.57 -10.13 15.39
CA LEU A 6 4.71 -9.21 14.27
C LEU A 6 5.09 -7.83 14.80
N ASN A 7 5.98 -7.14 14.10
CA ASN A 7 6.30 -5.73 14.32
C ASN A 7 5.74 -4.95 13.13
N ILE A 8 4.58 -4.32 13.31
CA ILE A 8 3.79 -3.72 12.24
C ILE A 8 3.94 -2.20 12.31
N THR A 9 4.30 -1.60 11.18
CA THR A 9 4.18 -0.16 10.93
C THR A 9 3.17 0.03 9.81
N ALA A 10 2.00 0.60 10.11
CA ALA A 10 1.02 1.00 9.10
C ALA A 10 1.25 2.46 8.72
N ILE A 11 1.26 2.76 7.42
CA ILE A 11 1.41 4.12 6.89
C ILE A 11 0.11 4.49 6.20
N ASP A 12 -0.50 5.61 6.61
CA ASP A 12 -1.70 6.15 5.97
C ASP A 12 -1.53 7.66 5.83
N ILE A 13 -1.91 8.22 4.69
CA ILE A 13 -1.79 9.67 4.44
C ILE A 13 -2.88 10.46 5.18
N ASP A 14 -4.01 9.83 5.50
CA ASP A 14 -5.15 10.50 6.11
C ASP A 14 -5.14 10.35 7.66
N PRO A 15 -4.91 11.44 8.43
CA PRO A 15 -4.98 11.38 9.89
C PRO A 15 -6.35 10.95 10.43
N VAL A 16 -7.41 11.05 9.63
CA VAL A 16 -8.74 10.57 9.99
C VAL A 16 -8.75 9.06 10.14
N MET A 17 -8.00 8.31 9.32
CA MET A 17 -7.96 6.84 9.42
C MET A 17 -7.33 6.37 10.72
N LYS A 18 -6.24 7.02 11.17
CA LYS A 18 -5.68 6.75 12.50
C LYS A 18 -6.69 6.98 13.62
N ARG A 19 -7.40 8.12 13.58
CA ARG A 19 -8.44 8.43 14.57
C ARG A 19 -9.57 7.41 14.54
N ILE A 20 -9.95 6.92 13.36
CA ILE A 20 -10.96 5.88 13.19
C ILE A 20 -10.50 4.57 13.84
N ALA A 21 -9.26 4.15 13.58
CA ALA A 21 -8.67 2.95 14.15
C ALA A 21 -8.68 2.99 15.70
N GLU A 22 -8.20 4.08 16.29
CA GLU A 22 -8.07 4.22 17.74
C GLU A 22 -9.42 4.23 18.48
N ARG A 23 -10.44 4.88 17.90
CA ARG A 23 -11.71 5.10 18.61
C ARG A 23 -12.81 4.08 18.31
N TRP A 24 -12.76 3.43 17.14
CA TRP A 24 -13.83 2.52 16.69
C TRP A 24 -13.35 1.10 16.40
N PHE A 25 -12.05 0.87 16.23
CA PHE A 25 -11.49 -0.47 15.98
C PHE A 25 -10.55 -0.95 17.08
N GLU A 26 -10.58 -0.30 18.26
CA GLU A 26 -9.80 -0.69 19.45
C GLU A 26 -8.29 -0.80 19.16
N PHE A 27 -7.79 0.00 18.22
CA PHE A 27 -6.36 0.05 17.95
C PHE A 27 -5.63 0.75 19.09
N GLU A 28 -4.66 0.06 19.68
CA GLU A 28 -3.74 0.61 20.67
C GLU A 28 -2.30 0.54 20.14
N GLU A 29 -1.59 1.67 20.17
CA GLU A 29 -0.18 1.69 19.82
C GLU A 29 0.65 0.88 20.82
N SER A 30 1.68 0.22 20.31
CA SER A 30 2.66 -0.50 21.10
C SER A 30 4.03 -0.45 20.42
N PRO A 31 5.11 -0.89 21.10
CA PRO A 31 6.42 -1.02 20.44
C PRO A 31 6.43 -1.93 19.19
N LEU A 32 5.42 -2.79 19.04
CA LEU A 32 5.30 -3.75 17.93
C LEU A 32 4.15 -3.41 16.97
N SER A 33 3.38 -2.34 17.19
CA SER A 33 2.25 -1.97 16.32
C SER A 33 2.00 -0.48 16.40
N ARG A 34 2.09 0.22 15.27
CA ARG A 34 1.97 1.69 15.20
C ARG A 34 1.40 2.15 13.86
N ILE A 35 0.69 3.28 13.89
CA ILE A 35 0.20 3.97 12.69
C ILE A 35 0.97 5.29 12.56
N ILE A 36 1.64 5.48 11.43
CA ILE A 36 2.32 6.72 11.09
C ILE A 36 1.48 7.44 10.03
N VAL A 37 1.14 8.70 10.31
CA VAL A 37 0.42 9.55 9.36
C VAL A 37 1.45 10.26 8.48
N GLU A 38 1.70 9.72 7.28
CA GLU A 38 2.68 10.25 6.33
C GLU A 38 2.34 9.76 4.91
N ASP A 39 2.86 10.45 3.89
CA ASP A 39 2.87 9.93 2.52
C ASP A 39 3.74 8.66 2.44
N GLY A 40 3.18 7.56 1.93
CA GLY A 40 3.87 6.27 1.89
C GLY A 40 5.13 6.24 1.02
N ILE A 41 5.18 7.06 -0.03
CA ILE A 41 6.38 7.19 -0.89
C ILE A 41 7.47 7.95 -0.11
N VAL A 42 7.11 9.04 0.56
CA VAL A 42 8.04 9.80 1.41
C VAL A 42 8.59 8.94 2.53
N TYR A 43 7.74 8.16 3.20
CA TYR A 43 8.15 7.22 4.24
C TYR A 43 9.14 6.18 3.69
N ALA A 44 8.82 5.55 2.55
CA ALA A 44 9.68 4.53 1.92
C ALA A 44 11.05 5.09 1.53
N GLN A 45 11.10 6.30 0.97
CA GLN A 45 12.36 7.00 0.66
C GLN A 45 13.16 7.32 1.94
N GLY A 46 12.48 7.71 3.02
CA GLY A 46 13.09 7.93 4.33
C GLY A 46 13.68 6.65 4.92
N ALA A 47 12.94 5.54 4.86
CA ALA A 47 13.38 4.22 5.29
C ALA A 47 14.62 3.76 4.50
N ALA A 48 14.60 3.92 3.18
CA ALA A 48 15.74 3.59 2.31
C ALA A 48 17.00 4.37 2.70
N LYS A 49 16.88 5.69 2.93
CA LYS A 49 18.00 6.54 3.38
C LYS A 49 18.57 6.13 4.74
N LYS A 50 17.73 5.59 5.63
CA LYS A 50 18.14 5.09 6.95
C LYS A 50 18.69 3.66 6.92
N GLY A 51 18.60 2.96 5.78
CA GLY A 51 18.96 1.54 5.68
C GLY A 51 17.99 0.62 6.42
N GLU A 52 16.74 1.05 6.63
CA GLU A 52 15.70 0.21 7.22
C GLU A 52 15.25 -0.84 6.22
N THR A 53 14.96 -2.06 6.70
CA THR A 53 14.42 -3.14 5.87
C THR A 53 13.26 -3.86 6.55
N TYR A 54 12.38 -4.40 5.73
CA TYR A 54 11.16 -5.08 6.15
C TYR A 54 11.15 -6.52 5.63
N ASP A 55 10.65 -7.44 6.45
CA ASP A 55 10.41 -8.85 6.05
C ASP A 55 9.23 -8.96 5.07
N ALA A 56 8.26 -8.05 5.18
CA ALA A 56 7.15 -7.95 4.26
C ALA A 56 6.69 -6.50 4.10
N ILE A 57 6.27 -6.13 2.90
CA ILE A 57 5.56 -4.88 2.60
C ILE A 57 4.20 -5.24 2.02
N LEU A 58 3.14 -4.66 2.57
CA LEU A 58 1.78 -4.76 2.05
C LEU A 58 1.38 -3.41 1.45
N LEU A 59 1.12 -3.39 0.15
CA LEU A 59 0.50 -2.26 -0.55
C LEU A 59 -1.00 -2.49 -0.65
N ASP A 60 -1.74 -1.94 0.31
CA ASP A 60 -3.20 -1.97 0.34
C ASP A 60 -3.74 -0.54 0.29
N LEU A 61 -3.72 0.04 -0.90
CA LEU A 61 -4.13 1.43 -1.13
C LEU A 61 -4.81 1.56 -2.49
N SER A 62 -5.80 2.44 -2.57
CA SER A 62 -6.60 2.70 -3.77
C SER A 62 -7.00 4.16 -3.86
N ASP A 63 -7.36 4.61 -5.06
CA ASP A 63 -8.07 5.89 -5.23
C ASP A 63 -9.58 5.65 -5.06
N ASN A 64 -10.31 6.69 -4.64
CA ASN A 64 -11.77 6.69 -4.54
C ASN A 64 -12.44 7.01 -5.89
N LYS A 65 -11.65 7.15 -6.97
CA LYS A 65 -12.12 7.50 -8.31
C LYS A 65 -12.19 6.25 -9.19
N PRO A 66 -13.23 6.13 -10.04
CA PRO A 66 -13.25 5.10 -11.08
C PRO A 66 -12.05 5.22 -12.01
N ALA A 67 -11.37 4.10 -12.23
CA ALA A 67 -10.22 3.98 -13.12
C ALA A 67 -10.11 2.52 -13.61
N GLU A 68 -9.42 2.31 -14.74
CA GLU A 68 -9.14 0.94 -15.22
C GLU A 68 -8.32 0.15 -14.18
N LEU A 69 -7.41 0.83 -13.48
CA LEU A 69 -6.70 0.33 -12.31
C LEU A 69 -7.05 1.22 -11.11
N ILE A 70 -7.71 0.64 -10.11
CA ILE A 70 -8.16 1.31 -8.87
C ILE A 70 -7.10 1.16 -7.77
N ALA A 71 -6.48 -0.03 -7.69
CA ALA A 71 -5.45 -0.37 -6.71
C ALA A 71 -4.35 -1.23 -7.37
N PRO A 72 -3.06 -1.01 -7.05
CA PRO A 72 -2.54 0.17 -6.35
C PRO A 72 -2.69 1.45 -7.20
N ILE A 73 -2.55 2.63 -6.59
CA ILE A 73 -2.52 3.89 -7.34
C ILE A 73 -1.27 3.98 -8.20
N LYS A 74 -1.36 4.68 -9.34
CA LYS A 74 -0.28 4.77 -10.35
C LYS A 74 1.04 5.34 -9.81
N GLU A 75 0.97 6.18 -8.78
CA GLU A 75 2.14 6.80 -8.15
C GLU A 75 3.08 5.74 -7.56
N PHE A 76 2.53 4.62 -7.08
CA PHE A 76 3.30 3.47 -6.55
C PHE A 76 3.86 2.55 -7.64
N LEU A 77 3.52 2.78 -8.91
CA LEU A 77 3.93 1.94 -10.04
C LEU A 77 5.07 2.53 -10.86
N THR A 78 5.61 3.67 -10.44
CA THR A 78 6.78 4.27 -11.10
C THR A 78 8.05 3.45 -10.80
N ASP A 79 8.97 3.39 -11.76
CA ASP A 79 10.23 2.65 -11.59
C ASP A 79 11.01 3.12 -10.36
N GLU A 80 10.98 4.43 -10.06
CA GLU A 80 11.63 5.02 -8.89
C GLU A 80 11.02 4.49 -7.58
N VAL A 81 9.69 4.47 -7.48
CA VAL A 81 9.00 4.01 -6.26
C VAL A 81 9.13 2.49 -6.11
N VAL A 82 8.97 1.73 -7.20
CA VAL A 82 9.17 0.28 -7.17
C VAL A 82 10.61 -0.07 -6.76
N SER A 83 11.60 0.64 -7.29
CA SER A 83 13.01 0.46 -6.89
C SER A 83 13.25 0.83 -5.42
N THR A 84 12.61 1.90 -4.95
CA THR A 84 12.68 2.32 -3.54
C THR A 84 12.09 1.25 -2.62
N LEU A 85 10.90 0.74 -2.94
CA LEU A 85 10.25 -0.34 -2.18
C LEU A 85 11.09 -1.61 -2.19
N ALA A 86 11.65 -1.99 -3.35
CA ALA A 86 12.55 -3.14 -3.45
C ALA A 86 13.80 -2.98 -2.55
N SER A 87 14.36 -1.76 -2.46
CA SER A 87 15.55 -1.50 -1.64
C SER A 87 15.33 -1.62 -0.12
N ILE A 88 14.08 -1.52 0.34
CA ILE A 88 13.70 -1.65 1.76
C ILE A 88 13.08 -3.00 2.08
N ILE A 89 13.08 -3.95 1.15
CA ILE A 89 12.68 -5.34 1.39
C ILE A 89 13.95 -6.18 1.60
N LYS A 90 13.95 -7.04 2.62
CA LYS A 90 15.04 -7.99 2.81
C LYS A 90 15.14 -8.95 1.61
N GLU A 91 16.31 -9.54 1.38
CA GLU A 91 16.51 -10.52 0.31
C GLU A 91 15.51 -11.69 0.34
N SER A 92 15.12 -12.15 1.53
CA SER A 92 14.10 -13.19 1.74
C SER A 92 12.69 -12.66 1.97
N GLY A 93 12.50 -11.35 1.81
CA GLY A 93 11.24 -10.67 2.07
C GLY A 93 10.28 -10.71 0.89
N VAL A 94 9.08 -10.16 1.11
CA VAL A 94 8.01 -10.17 0.09
C VAL A 94 7.30 -8.82 0.01
N LEU A 95 6.96 -8.42 -1.22
CA LEU A 95 5.96 -7.37 -1.46
C LEU A 95 4.65 -8.04 -1.84
N ILE A 96 3.57 -7.68 -1.15
CA ILE A 96 2.21 -8.11 -1.40
C ILE A 96 1.43 -6.86 -1.82
N ALA A 97 0.75 -6.90 -2.96
CA ALA A 97 -0.04 -5.77 -3.44
C ALA A 97 -1.48 -6.20 -3.70
N THR A 98 -2.43 -5.40 -3.21
CA THR A 98 -3.83 -5.50 -3.61
C THR A 98 -3.98 -4.94 -5.01
N VAL A 99 -4.50 -5.76 -5.94
CA VAL A 99 -4.77 -5.33 -7.32
C VAL A 99 -6.27 -5.33 -7.58
N ILE A 100 -6.82 -4.16 -7.91
CA ILE A 100 -8.23 -3.98 -8.24
C ILE A 100 -8.30 -3.27 -9.59
N THR A 101 -8.92 -3.92 -10.57
CA THR A 101 -9.17 -3.35 -11.89
C THR A 101 -10.66 -3.25 -12.15
N GLN A 102 -11.05 -2.27 -12.97
CA GLN A 102 -12.41 -2.16 -13.47
C GLN A 102 -12.42 -2.39 -14.97
N HIS A 103 -13.26 -3.31 -15.40
CA HIS A 103 -13.49 -3.57 -16.82
C HIS A 103 -14.58 -2.64 -17.36
N ASP A 104 -14.22 -1.76 -18.30
CA ASP A 104 -15.19 -0.91 -19.00
C ASP A 104 -15.81 -1.66 -20.18
N SER A 105 -16.93 -2.34 -19.95
CA SER A 105 -17.68 -3.08 -20.98
C SER A 105 -18.28 -2.17 -22.06
N SER A 106 -18.31 -0.84 -21.88
CA SER A 106 -18.80 0.09 -22.90
C SER A 106 -17.84 0.23 -24.11
N LYS A 107 -16.57 -0.18 -23.95
CA LYS A 107 -15.56 -0.18 -25.02
C LYS A 107 -15.68 -1.38 -25.97
N GLU A 108 -16.36 -2.44 -25.55
CA GLU A 108 -16.54 -3.66 -26.37
C GLU A 108 -17.62 -3.47 -27.45
N GLY A 109 -18.75 -2.82 -27.11
CA GLY A 109 -19.84 -2.57 -28.05
C GLY A 109 -19.50 -1.62 -29.21
N ARG A 110 -18.40 -0.86 -29.14
CA ARG A 110 -17.94 -0.01 -30.25
C ARG A 110 -17.13 -0.78 -31.29
N LYS A 111 -16.50 -1.90 -30.94
CA LYS A 111 -15.72 -2.72 -31.87
C LYS A 111 -16.58 -3.57 -32.80
N GLU A 112 -17.82 -3.86 -32.42
CA GLU A 112 -18.73 -4.67 -33.24
C GLU A 112 -19.46 -3.85 -34.32
N VAL A 113 -19.52 -2.52 -34.19
CA VAL A 113 -20.19 -1.64 -35.17
C VAL A 113 -19.25 -1.19 -36.29
N GLU A 114 -17.93 -1.36 -36.11
CA GLU A 114 -16.90 -1.02 -37.12
C GLU A 114 -16.49 -2.22 -38.00
N LYS A 115 -17.23 -3.33 -37.96
CA LYS A 115 -16.95 -4.55 -38.75
C LYS A 115 -18.09 -4.88 -39.70
#